data_AF-S3JHC9-F1
#
_entry.id   AF-S3JHC9-F1
#
_cell.length_a   1.000
_cell.length_b   1.000
_cell.length_c   1.000
_cell.angle_alpha   90.00
_cell.angle_beta   90.00
_cell.angle_gamma   90.00
#
_symmetry.space_group_name_H-M   'P 1'
#
loop_
_entity.id
_entity.type
_entity.pdbx_description
1 polymer ?
#
loop_
_entity_poly.entity_id
_entity_poly.type
_entity_poly.pdbx_seq_one_letter_code
_entity_poly.pdbx_strand_id
1 'polypeptide(L)'
;MIFEFVMVYQQDPDTDIRQILIDTLTTSLQDNYDEFEPDTVEQMIIFQTQRIANQSTNQDGNTTQTIILGFTLDLPEEVNQAQTVVEEFAKALTEKTTPISHIVKFEDSLLQADLARWSAEIFAIEPMFQPCLMGIL
;
A
#
# COMPACT_ATOMS: atom_id res chain seq x y z
N MET A 1 1.42 4.28 -14.32
CA MET A 1 1.76 3.01 -13.64
C MET A 1 0.70 2.77 -12.60
N ILE A 2 0.06 1.60 -12.62
CA ILE A 2 -1.11 1.34 -11.77
C ILE A 2 -0.73 0.39 -10.64
N PHE A 3 -1.10 0.74 -9.42
CA PHE A 3 -0.91 -0.08 -8.22
C PHE A 3 -2.24 -0.25 -7.50
N GLU A 4 -2.62 -1.48 -7.18
CA GLU A 4 -3.89 -1.77 -6.52
C GLU A 4 -3.71 -1.94 -5.01
N PHE A 5 -4.68 -1.43 -4.25
CA PHE A 5 -4.67 -1.48 -2.80
C PHE A 5 -6.05 -1.87 -2.26
N VAL A 6 -6.04 -2.60 -1.16
CA VAL A 6 -7.19 -2.76 -0.27
C VAL A 6 -6.77 -2.30 1.12
N MET A 7 -7.59 -1.46 1.73
CA MET A 7 -7.39 -0.98 3.07
C MET A 7 -8.62 -1.22 3.95
N VAL A 8 -8.37 -1.32 5.25
CA VAL A 8 -9.39 -1.38 6.30
C VAL A 8 -9.18 -0.18 7.22
N TYR A 9 -10.23 0.57 7.48
CA TYR A 9 -10.18 1.71 8.38
C TYR A 9 -11.47 1.82 9.21
N GLN A 10 -11.36 2.50 10.35
CA GLN A 10 -12.53 2.89 11.15
C GLN A 10 -13.04 4.24 10.64
N GLN A 11 -14.32 4.30 10.26
CA GLN A 11 -14.98 5.53 9.87
C GLN A 11 -15.79 6.06 11.05
N ASP A 12 -15.44 7.27 11.47
CA ASP A 12 -16.27 8.15 12.30
C ASP A 12 -16.82 9.32 11.45
N PRO A 13 -17.76 10.13 11.97
CA PRO A 13 -18.38 11.22 11.21
C PRO A 13 -17.41 12.31 10.73
N ASP A 14 -16.25 12.47 11.37
CA ASP A 14 -15.27 13.50 11.08
C ASP A 14 -14.11 12.97 10.21
N THR A 15 -14.09 11.66 9.91
CA THR A 15 -13.07 11.01 9.10
C THR A 15 -13.25 11.30 7.62
N ASP A 16 -12.36 12.11 7.04
CA ASP A 16 -12.19 12.22 5.59
C ASP A 16 -11.03 11.33 5.11
N ILE A 17 -11.36 10.07 4.78
CA ILE A 17 -10.35 9.11 4.31
C ILE A 17 -9.74 9.52 2.98
N ARG A 18 -10.48 10.24 2.12
CA ARG A 18 -9.97 10.67 0.82
C ARG A 18 -8.88 11.71 1.02
N GLN A 19 -9.13 12.71 1.87
CA GLN A 19 -8.13 13.73 2.17
C GLN A 19 -6.87 13.11 2.80
N ILE A 20 -7.04 12.18 3.74
CA ILE A 20 -5.91 11.45 4.36
C ILE A 20 -5.03 10.77 3.29
N LEU A 21 -5.65 10.09 2.31
CA LEU A 21 -4.88 9.43 1.25
C LEU A 21 -4.18 10.44 0.34
N ILE A 22 -4.83 11.55 -0.01
CA ILE A 22 -4.24 12.63 -0.83
C ILE A 22 -3.04 13.26 -0.11
N ASP A 23 -3.20 13.65 1.15
CA ASP A 23 -2.14 14.28 1.94
C ASP A 23 -0.93 13.35 2.10
N THR A 24 -1.21 12.06 2.34
CA THR A 24 -0.15 11.05 2.47
C THR A 24 0.59 10.86 1.15
N LEU A 25 -0.13 10.74 0.02
CA LEU A 25 0.49 10.58 -1.30
C LEU A 25 1.29 11.83 -1.70
N THR A 26 0.76 13.02 -1.42
CA THR A 26 1.45 14.29 -1.66
C THR A 26 2.78 14.34 -0.93
N THR A 27 2.78 13.95 0.35
CA THR A 27 4.02 13.91 1.16
C THR A 27 5.03 12.93 0.57
N SER A 28 4.59 11.71 0.21
CA SER A 28 5.47 10.70 -0.39
C SER A 28 6.04 11.13 -1.74
N LEU A 29 5.28 11.84 -2.57
CA LEU A 29 5.77 12.39 -3.84
C LEU A 29 6.82 13.50 -3.60
N GLN A 30 6.54 14.42 -2.68
CA GLN A 30 7.46 15.51 -2.33
C GLN A 30 8.79 15.01 -1.76
N ASP A 31 8.76 13.99 -0.91
CA ASP A 31 9.96 13.37 -0.33
C ASP A 31 10.86 12.72 -1.41
N ASN A 32 10.28 12.36 -2.56
CA ASN A 32 10.97 11.81 -3.73
C ASN A 32 11.24 12.84 -4.84
N TYR A 33 11.13 14.13 -4.53
CA TYR A 33 11.37 15.27 -5.44
C TYR A 33 10.38 15.39 -6.61
N ASP A 34 9.20 14.77 -6.49
CA ASP A 34 8.12 14.90 -7.45
C ASP A 34 7.04 15.85 -6.89
N GLU A 35 6.92 17.04 -7.46
CA GLU A 35 5.94 18.04 -7.03
C GLU A 35 4.81 18.15 -8.06
N PHE A 36 3.59 17.83 -7.63
CA PHE A 36 2.38 17.88 -8.44
C PHE A 36 1.34 18.80 -7.81
N GLU A 37 0.51 19.41 -8.65
CA GLU A 37 -0.64 20.17 -8.19
C GLU A 37 -1.62 19.26 -7.41
N PRO A 38 -2.29 19.75 -6.35
CA PRO A 38 -3.20 18.94 -5.53
C PRO A 38 -4.27 18.21 -6.34
N ASP A 39 -4.86 18.88 -7.34
CA ASP A 39 -5.88 18.32 -8.23
C ASP A 39 -5.33 17.13 -9.05
N THR A 40 -4.03 17.14 -9.35
CA THR A 40 -3.37 16.06 -10.08
C THR A 40 -3.18 14.86 -9.16
N VAL A 41 -2.71 15.09 -7.93
CA VAL A 41 -2.55 14.03 -6.92
C VAL A 41 -3.89 13.38 -6.58
N GLU A 42 -4.97 14.15 -6.48
CA GLU A 42 -6.31 13.61 -6.26
C GLU A 42 -6.74 12.65 -7.39
N GLN A 43 -6.41 12.97 -8.65
CA GLN A 43 -6.73 12.13 -9.79
C GLN A 43 -5.92 10.83 -9.85
N MET A 44 -4.76 10.78 -9.18
CA MET A 44 -3.98 9.55 -9.07
C MET A 44 -4.67 8.50 -8.19
N ILE A 45 -5.60 8.89 -7.30
CA ILE A 45 -6.26 7.98 -6.36
C ILE A 45 -7.69 7.67 -6.84
N ILE A 46 -7.87 6.46 -7.37
CA ILE A 46 -9.15 6.04 -7.95
C ILE A 46 -9.80 5.01 -7.03
N PHE A 47 -10.90 5.39 -6.37
CA PHE A 47 -11.66 4.48 -5.52
C PHE A 47 -12.47 3.52 -6.39
N GLN A 48 -12.36 2.22 -6.12
CA GLN A 48 -13.01 1.18 -6.89
C GLN A 48 -14.21 0.57 -6.15
N THR A 49 -14.01 0.21 -4.88
CA THR A 49 -15.03 -0.50 -4.09
C THR A 49 -14.99 -0.05 -2.65
N GLN A 50 -16.16 0.13 -2.04
CA GLN A 50 -16.29 0.43 -0.63
C GLN A 50 -17.37 -0.44 -0.02
N ARG A 51 -17.06 -1.09 1.10
CA ARG A 51 -17.99 -1.95 1.82
C ARG A 51 -17.90 -1.71 3.32
N ILE A 52 -19.05 -1.59 3.96
CA ILE A 52 -19.15 -1.68 5.42
C ILE A 52 -18.98 -3.14 5.83
N ALA A 53 -17.89 -3.44 6.53
CA ALA A 53 -17.61 -4.77 7.06
C ALA A 53 -18.32 -5.01 8.40
N ASN A 54 -18.33 -3.99 9.25
CA ASN A 54 -19.00 -4.03 10.54
C ASN A 54 -19.46 -2.63 10.94
N GLN A 55 -20.48 -2.55 11.79
CA GLN A 55 -20.97 -1.30 12.37
C GLN A 55 -21.28 -1.56 13.84
N SER A 56 -20.78 -0.69 14.71
CA SER A 56 -21.10 -0.69 16.13
C SER A 56 -21.60 0.68 16.54
N THR A 57 -22.52 0.70 17.50
CA THR A 57 -22.98 1.93 18.13
C THR A 57 -22.63 1.84 19.61
N ASN A 58 -21.92 2.83 20.12
CA ASN A 58 -21.55 2.89 21.53
C ASN A 58 -22.74 3.35 22.40
N GLN A 59 -22.57 3.34 23.72
CA GLN A 59 -23.63 3.74 24.67
C GLN A 59 -24.00 5.23 24.57
N ASP A 60 -23.11 6.06 24.02
CA ASP A 60 -23.33 7.49 23.81
C ASP A 60 -24.05 7.81 22.48
N GLY A 61 -24.40 6.77 21.69
CA GLY A 61 -25.08 6.91 20.40
C GLY A 61 -24.16 7.17 19.21
N ASN A 62 -22.84 7.22 19.42
CA ASN A 62 -21.87 7.36 18.34
C ASN A 62 -21.73 6.04 17.59
N THR A 63 -21.84 6.13 16.27
CA THR A 63 -21.71 4.98 15.37
C THR A 63 -20.31 4.98 14.79
N THR A 64 -19.62 3.84 14.89
CA THR A 64 -18.33 3.59 14.24
C THR A 64 -18.51 2.47 13.22
N GLN A 65 -18.00 2.68 12.01
CA GLN A 65 -18.09 1.70 10.93
C GLN A 65 -16.70 1.22 10.55
N THR A 66 -16.51 -0.10 10.50
CA THR A 66 -15.34 -0.68 9.84
C THR A 66 -15.60 -0.71 8.35
N ILE A 67 -14.79 0.01 7.56
CA ILE A 67 -14.89 0.04 6.12
C ILE A 67 -13.73 -0.74 5.50
N ILE A 68 -14.03 -1.50 4.46
CA ILE A 68 -13.06 -2.07 3.53
C ILE A 68 -13.15 -1.23 2.25
N LEU A 69 -12.03 -0.62 1.85
CA LEU A 69 -11.93 0.22 0.66
C LEU A 69 -10.87 -0.37 -0.27
N GLY A 70 -11.26 -0.64 -1.51
CA GLY A 70 -10.34 -0.94 -2.60
C GLY A 70 -10.14 0.30 -3.47
N PHE A 71 -8.90 0.60 -3.79
CA PHE A 71 -8.52 1.75 -4.62
C PHE A 71 -7.27 1.43 -5.44
N THR A 72 -7.06 2.17 -6.53
CA THR A 72 -5.81 2.16 -7.29
C THR A 72 -5.07 3.47 -7.17
N LEU A 73 -3.75 3.40 -7.20
CA LEU A 73 -2.87 4.53 -7.49
C LEU A 73 -2.45 4.45 -8.96
N ASP A 74 -2.84 5.44 -9.76
CA ASP A 74 -2.34 5.61 -11.13
C ASP A 74 -1.32 6.75 -11.14
N LEU A 75 -0.04 6.38 -11.04
CA LEU A 75 1.06 7.32 -11.04
C LEU A 75 1.51 7.61 -12.47
N PRO A 76 1.68 8.88 -12.88
CA PRO A 76 2.17 9.19 -14.22
C PRO A 76 3.58 8.63 -14.45
N GLU A 77 3.95 8.39 -15.71
CA GLU A 77 5.27 7.84 -16.04
C GLU A 77 6.43 8.79 -15.67
N GLU A 78 6.14 10.08 -15.45
CA GLU A 78 7.12 11.07 -15.05
C GLU A 78 7.55 10.97 -13.58
N VAL A 79 6.83 10.20 -12.74
CA VAL A 79 7.18 10.01 -11.32
C VAL A 79 8.53 9.32 -11.22
N ASN A 80 9.48 9.98 -10.57
CA ASN A 80 10.78 9.43 -10.29
C ASN A 80 10.66 8.38 -9.20
N GLN A 81 11.30 7.23 -9.39
CA GLN A 81 11.29 6.15 -8.39
C GLN A 81 9.87 5.81 -7.90
N ALA A 82 8.89 5.69 -8.82
CA ALA A 82 7.49 5.40 -8.50
C ALA A 82 7.32 4.24 -7.49
N GLN A 83 8.23 3.26 -7.49
CA GLN A 83 8.27 2.19 -6.50
C GLN A 83 8.50 2.70 -5.08
N THR A 84 9.53 3.54 -4.87
CA THR A 84 9.87 4.13 -3.58
C THR A 84 8.72 4.98 -3.06
N VAL A 85 8.11 5.80 -3.93
CA VAL A 85 6.92 6.58 -3.59
C VAL A 85 5.78 5.68 -3.07
N VAL A 86 5.51 4.58 -3.77
CA VAL A 86 4.43 3.64 -3.40
C VAL A 86 4.74 2.91 -2.09
N GLU A 87 6.00 2.52 -1.86
CA GLU A 87 6.44 1.88 -0.62
C GLU A 87 6.34 2.83 0.58
N GLU A 88 6.81 4.07 0.42
CA GLU A 88 6.74 5.11 1.46
C GLU A 88 5.31 5.52 1.76
N PHE A 89 4.47 5.63 0.73
CA PHE A 89 3.03 5.84 0.88
C PHE A 89 2.37 4.74 1.70
N ALA A 90 2.56 3.47 1.32
CA ALA A 90 2.00 2.33 2.03
C ALA A 90 2.49 2.26 3.50
N LYS A 91 3.78 2.56 3.72
CA LYS A 91 4.37 2.63 5.05
C LYS A 91 3.77 3.74 5.89
N ALA A 92 3.60 4.94 5.34
CA ALA A 92 3.00 6.08 6.04
C ALA A 92 1.54 5.81 6.45
N LEU A 93 0.76 5.17 5.58
CA LEU A 93 -0.60 4.75 5.89
C LEU A 93 -0.68 3.68 7.00
N THR A 94 0.33 2.81 7.10
CA THR A 94 0.37 1.75 8.13
C THR A 94 0.87 2.26 9.48
N GLU A 95 1.92 3.09 9.49
CA GLU A 95 2.64 3.44 10.71
C GLU A 95 2.12 4.70 11.40
N LYS A 96 1.56 5.64 10.64
CA LYS A 96 1.37 7.02 11.12
C LYS A 96 -0.07 7.53 11.03
N THR A 97 -0.98 6.74 10.49
CA THR A 97 -2.26 7.28 10.02
C THR A 97 -3.45 6.59 10.66
N THR A 98 -3.91 7.12 11.79
CA THR A 98 -5.29 6.84 12.24
C THR A 98 -6.26 7.45 11.22
N PRO A 99 -7.34 6.76 10.81
CA PRO A 99 -7.93 5.58 11.45
C PRO A 99 -7.70 4.25 10.68
N ILE A 100 -6.61 4.16 9.91
CA ILE A 100 -6.31 3.00 9.08
C ILE A 100 -5.74 1.88 9.96
N SER A 101 -6.35 0.70 9.91
CA SER A 101 -5.90 -0.48 10.67
C SER A 101 -5.04 -1.41 9.84
N HIS A 102 -5.38 -1.57 8.56
CA HIS A 102 -4.66 -2.45 7.65
C HIS A 102 -4.64 -1.87 6.23
N ILE A 103 -3.56 -2.10 5.51
CA ILE A 103 -3.44 -1.84 4.08
C ILE A 103 -2.64 -2.96 3.43
N VAL A 104 -3.07 -3.40 2.26
CA VAL A 104 -2.42 -4.45 1.48
C VAL A 104 -2.39 -4.01 0.02
N LYS A 105 -1.21 -4.11 -0.60
CA LYS A 105 -1.00 -3.92 -2.04
C LYS A 105 -1.34 -5.22 -2.77
N PHE A 106 -2.17 -5.17 -3.80
CA PHE A 106 -2.54 -6.28 -4.68
C PHE A 106 -1.76 -6.23 -6.00
N GLU A 107 -1.51 -7.41 -6.59
CA GLU A 107 -0.81 -7.60 -7.87
C GLU A 107 0.39 -6.67 -8.09
N ASP A 108 1.37 -6.77 -7.19
CA ASP A 108 2.65 -6.13 -7.42
C ASP A 108 3.46 -6.97 -8.42
N SER A 109 3.33 -6.64 -9.71
CA SER A 109 4.11 -7.24 -10.80
C SER A 109 5.63 -7.13 -10.58
N LEU A 110 6.07 -6.17 -9.77
CA LEU A 110 7.47 -6.00 -9.38
C LEU A 110 7.82 -6.89 -8.20
N LEU A 111 6.95 -7.04 -7.19
CA LEU A 111 7.10 -8.07 -6.16
C LEU A 111 7.16 -9.46 -6.79
N GLN A 112 6.36 -9.72 -7.82
CA GLN A 112 6.44 -10.97 -8.57
C GLN A 112 7.81 -11.14 -9.25
N ALA A 113 8.35 -10.06 -9.83
CA ALA A 113 9.68 -10.07 -10.44
C ALA A 113 10.80 -10.26 -9.40
N ASP A 114 10.73 -9.58 -8.26
CA ASP A 114 11.70 -9.71 -7.18
C ASP A 114 11.62 -11.09 -6.50
N LEU A 115 10.43 -11.62 -6.27
CA LEU A 115 10.25 -12.99 -5.78
C LEU A 115 10.81 -14.01 -6.77
N ALA A 116 10.60 -13.80 -8.08
CA ALA A 116 11.19 -14.65 -9.11
C ALA A 116 12.73 -14.57 -9.11
N ARG A 117 13.29 -13.36 -8.96
CA ARG A 117 14.73 -13.12 -8.88
C ARG A 117 15.34 -13.76 -7.63
N TRP A 118 14.78 -13.50 -6.45
CA TRP A 118 15.25 -14.09 -5.18
C TRP A 118 15.14 -15.61 -5.18
N SER A 119 14.06 -16.15 -5.74
CA SER A 119 13.92 -17.60 -5.96
C SER A 119 15.09 -18.13 -6.80
N ALA A 120 15.39 -17.49 -7.94
CA ALA A 120 16.50 -17.88 -8.79
C ALA A 120 17.87 -17.77 -8.09
N GLU A 121 18.09 -16.72 -7.30
CA GLU A 121 19.30 -16.55 -6.50
C GLU A 121 19.46 -17.66 -5.46
N ILE A 122 18.39 -18.03 -4.75
CA ILE A 122 18.39 -19.13 -3.77
C ILE A 122 18.71 -20.47 -4.44
N PHE A 123 18.04 -20.79 -5.56
CA PHE A 123 18.30 -22.04 -6.30
C PHE A 123 19.71 -22.09 -6.90
N ALA A 124 20.29 -20.96 -7.29
CA ALA A 124 21.66 -20.91 -7.78
C ALA A 124 22.71 -21.27 -6.69
N ILE A 125 22.37 -21.07 -5.42
CA ILE A 125 23.25 -21.38 -4.28
C ILE A 125 23.08 -22.84 -3.81
N GLU A 126 21.94 -23.49 -4.10
CA GLU A 126 21.64 -24.90 -3.77
C GLU A 126 22.78 -25.89 -4.14
N PRO A 127 23.40 -25.85 -5.34
CA PRO A 127 24.50 -26.75 -5.68
C PRO A 127 25.80 -26.50 -4.87
N MET A 128 25.98 -25.33 -4.25
CA MET A 128 27.12 -25.07 -3.35
C MET A 128 26.99 -25.77 -2.00
N PHE A 129 25.78 -26.12 -1.56
CA PHE A 129 25.54 -26.82 -0.29
C PHE A 129 25.54 -28.35 -0.43
N GLN A 130 25.48 -28.87 -1.66
CA GLN A 130 25.42 -30.30 -1.95
C GLN A 130 26.68 -31.09 -1.51
N PRO A 131 27.92 -30.56 -1.61
CA PRO A 131 29.11 -31.20 -1.05
C PRO A 131 29.16 -31.19 0.48
N CYS A 132 28.58 -30.18 1.14
CA CYS A 132 28.58 -30.06 2.61
C CYS A 132 27.61 -31.05 3.27
N LEU A 133 26.49 -31.38 2.61
CA LEU A 133 25.51 -32.35 3.11
C LEU A 133 25.95 -33.81 2.89
N MET A 134 26.73 -34.09 1.84
CA MET A 134 27.27 -35.44 1.57
C MET A 134 28.50 -35.81 2.42
N GLY A 135 29.02 -34.90 3.25
CA GLY A 135 30.11 -35.17 4.19
C GLY A 135 29.67 -35.53 5.62
N ILE A 136 28.36 -35.59 5.88
CA ILE A 136 27.76 -35.87 7.20
C ILE A 136 27.02 -37.24 7.23
N LEU A 137 27.03 -38.01 6.13
CA LEU A 137 26.50 -39.38 6.06
C LEU A 137 27.60 -40.43 5.97
#